data_AF-A0A9P6MFA7-F1
#
_entry.id   AF-A0A9P6MFA7-F1
#
_cell.length_a   1.000
_cell.length_b   1.000
_cell.length_c   1.000
_cell.angle_alpha   90.00
_cell.angle_beta   90.00
_cell.angle_gamma   90.00
#
_symmetry.space_group_name_H-M   'P 1'
#
loop_
_entity.id
_entity.type
_entity.pdbx_description
1 polymer ?
#
loop_
_entity_poly.entity_id
_entity_poly.type
_entity_poly.pdbx_seq_one_letter_code
_entity_poly.pdbx_strand_id
1 'polypeptide(L)'
;MTKIKPRLIARISCQECRRRKTRCNFDGQGDKCSTCARIGTPCVFAQKNGVVLDIDKVMEENNPHLVHQREKEQRAKERERERLNNLGRSSSSSSSQIPFDMSNYSRSLPSSSLLAGYPNRHSRSNSISGHIPAAGRSSPTEDLSQVMDRLQLDAFGTAPHTLSSFSQVAGDNDSSDYEESSTEPQTTTTTQAAASVGLPDPKPANPNKHSSGGGDGSSPGLFRSSRSRSVPAIDVQPDLLDLYFEHVHPYVLILHKPSFLRRLNDPKDPVPDFLLAAMYAVASHYAPEREQDGRGYFDFWLSRLDDTLDKPRLSTIQALLLIIKYQEGVKHTGFYFRTYMYSQMVIVLARELQLHKTAPVNMKLDPESHEVRRRLFWSIFVLDQFISLSQGRITSFKEVEPEADMPCTEVEDPDDPKESENILNVVEYIKLAKVNHQALMLVRKFSTKTVKPEEMIEYGRNVYGAMEDWRKNLPPQLQLAPNMSAHTPFVAMLHMIYHTCTIMLQRTYAEGAGTSQLEIAIAAREHSTTSAMIITVVTDDLYSNRGIVPLTYPIRGCYFTIYCLIAAATVQANNIRRGMNDPIMFKRSLALLNIILRESTAVDIGKQVELLKSTLDHSD
;
A
#
# COMPACT_ATOMS: atom_id res chain seq x y z
N MET A 1 24.40 9.04 -60.70
CA MET A 1 24.28 8.69 -59.26
C MET A 1 22.87 9.02 -58.78
N THR A 2 21.95 8.06 -58.83
CA THR A 2 20.57 8.21 -58.35
C THR A 2 20.49 7.91 -56.85
N LYS A 3 20.00 8.88 -56.06
CA LYS A 3 19.91 8.74 -54.60
C LYS A 3 18.89 7.66 -54.23
N ILE A 4 19.36 6.58 -53.61
CA ILE A 4 18.52 5.53 -53.02
C ILE A 4 17.77 6.14 -51.83
N LYS A 5 16.42 6.21 -51.90
CA LYS A 5 15.61 6.59 -50.73
C LYS A 5 15.68 5.47 -49.68
N PRO A 6 15.85 5.80 -48.38
CA PRO A 6 15.95 4.78 -47.33
C PRO A 6 14.63 3.98 -47.22
N ARG A 7 14.76 2.66 -47.06
CA ARG A 7 13.61 1.77 -46.82
C ARG A 7 13.03 2.06 -45.43
N LEU A 8 11.78 2.55 -45.36
CA LEU A 8 11.08 2.61 -44.08
C LEU A 8 10.92 1.21 -43.48
N ILE A 9 11.21 1.14 -42.18
CA ILE A 9 11.02 -0.02 -41.31
C ILE A 9 9.50 -0.33 -41.22
N ALA A 10 9.16 -1.58 -40.89
CA ALA A 10 7.85 -2.17 -41.14
C ALA A 10 6.66 -1.39 -40.55
N ARG A 11 5.94 -0.66 -41.41
CA ARG A 11 4.64 -0.05 -41.07
C ARG A 11 3.58 -1.11 -40.82
N ILE A 12 2.70 -0.82 -39.85
CA ILE A 12 1.51 -1.61 -39.51
C ILE A 12 0.70 -1.88 -40.80
N SER A 13 0.35 -3.14 -41.05
CA SER A 13 -0.54 -3.50 -42.16
C SER A 13 -2.00 -3.32 -41.76
N CYS A 14 -2.80 -2.69 -42.62
CA CYS A 14 -4.26 -2.63 -42.47
C CYS A 14 -4.86 -4.04 -42.49
N GLN A 15 -6.05 -4.20 -41.92
CA GLN A 15 -6.69 -5.49 -41.74
C GLN A 15 -6.87 -6.25 -43.06
N GLU A 16 -7.27 -5.57 -44.13
CA GLU A 16 -7.51 -6.23 -45.43
C GLU A 16 -6.20 -6.67 -46.12
N CYS A 17 -5.14 -5.88 -46.04
CA CYS A 17 -3.81 -6.30 -46.51
C CYS A 17 -3.26 -7.45 -45.65
N ARG A 18 -3.45 -7.40 -44.32
CA ARG A 18 -3.04 -8.45 -43.40
C ARG A 18 -3.78 -9.77 -43.66
N ARG A 19 -5.10 -9.70 -43.85
CA ARG A 19 -5.98 -10.83 -44.20
C ARG A 19 -5.58 -11.47 -45.53
N ARG A 20 -5.27 -10.66 -46.54
CA ARG A 20 -4.79 -11.13 -47.86
C ARG A 20 -3.30 -11.49 -47.90
N LYS A 21 -2.55 -11.30 -46.80
CA LYS A 21 -1.08 -11.44 -46.72
C LYS A 21 -0.33 -10.62 -47.80
N THR A 22 -0.88 -9.48 -48.21
CA THR A 22 -0.28 -8.55 -49.18
C THR A 22 0.38 -7.36 -48.48
N ARG A 23 1.35 -6.72 -49.15
CA ARG A 23 2.07 -5.58 -48.59
C ARG A 23 1.18 -4.33 -48.58
N CYS A 24 0.87 -3.83 -47.39
CA CYS A 24 0.23 -2.52 -47.22
C CYS A 24 1.26 -1.41 -47.52
N ASN A 25 0.84 -0.40 -48.29
CA ASN A 25 1.68 0.74 -48.67
C ASN A 25 1.10 2.08 -48.18
N PHE A 26 0.29 2.07 -47.14
CA PHE A 26 -0.34 3.28 -46.58
C PHE A 26 0.72 4.31 -46.21
N ASP A 27 0.54 5.54 -46.71
CA ASP A 27 1.48 6.64 -46.54
C ASP A 27 1.06 7.66 -45.48
N GLY A 28 -0.21 7.68 -45.10
CA GLY A 28 -0.81 8.60 -44.14
C GLY A 28 -1.42 9.87 -44.77
N GLN A 29 -1.35 10.02 -46.09
CA GLN A 29 -1.83 11.22 -46.80
C GLN A 29 -3.15 11.01 -47.56
N GLY A 30 -3.88 9.92 -47.31
CA GLY A 30 -5.21 9.68 -47.86
C GLY A 30 -5.89 8.45 -47.24
N ASP A 31 -7.19 8.30 -47.49
CA ASP A 31 -8.07 7.39 -46.72
C ASP A 31 -7.85 5.88 -46.97
N LYS A 32 -7.11 5.52 -48.03
CA LYS A 32 -6.92 4.11 -48.43
C LYS A 32 -5.52 3.85 -48.99
N CYS A 33 -4.91 2.72 -48.59
CA CYS A 33 -3.71 2.23 -49.28
C CYS A 33 -4.06 1.77 -50.71
N SER A 34 -3.08 1.71 -51.62
CA SER A 34 -3.32 1.43 -53.05
C SER A 34 -4.01 0.08 -53.28
N THR A 35 -3.72 -0.91 -52.43
CA THR A 35 -4.36 -2.23 -52.49
C THR A 35 -5.84 -2.15 -52.11
N CYS A 36 -6.21 -1.44 -51.04
CA CYS A 36 -7.61 -1.27 -50.66
C CYS A 36 -8.37 -0.36 -51.63
N ALA A 37 -7.73 0.69 -52.15
CA ALA A 37 -8.30 1.57 -53.17
C ALA A 37 -8.67 0.78 -54.44
N ARG A 38 -7.74 -0.03 -54.96
CA ARG A 38 -7.97 -0.87 -56.17
C ARG A 38 -9.05 -1.94 -55.99
N ILE A 39 -9.27 -2.41 -54.76
CA ILE A 39 -10.23 -3.48 -54.44
C ILE A 39 -11.61 -2.90 -54.05
N GLY A 40 -11.73 -1.58 -53.87
CA GLY A 40 -12.98 -0.91 -53.45
C GLY A 40 -13.32 -1.04 -51.96
N THR A 41 -12.53 -1.76 -51.19
CA THR A 41 -12.76 -2.04 -49.75
C THR A 41 -12.25 -0.94 -48.82
N PRO A 42 -12.85 -0.76 -47.61
CA PRO A 42 -12.37 0.19 -46.61
C PRO A 42 -10.99 -0.22 -46.06
N CYS A 43 -10.14 0.76 -45.74
CA CYS A 43 -8.76 0.53 -45.31
C CYS A 43 -8.63 0.61 -43.78
N VAL A 44 -9.24 -0.36 -43.08
CA VAL A 44 -9.39 -0.33 -41.62
C VAL A 44 -8.14 -0.86 -40.89
N PHE A 45 -7.76 -0.20 -39.80
CA PHE A 45 -6.62 -0.56 -38.92
C PHE A 45 -7.06 -0.90 -37.48
N ALA A 46 -8.15 -1.66 -37.30
CA ALA A 46 -8.63 -1.97 -35.95
C ALA A 46 -7.69 -2.93 -35.18
N GLN A 47 -7.48 -2.63 -33.90
CA GLN A 47 -6.64 -3.38 -32.96
C GLN A 47 -7.47 -4.22 -31.98
N LYS A 48 -6.83 -5.18 -31.31
CA LYS A 48 -7.42 -5.88 -30.16
C LYS A 48 -7.52 -4.93 -28.97
N ASN A 49 -8.60 -5.06 -28.19
CA ASN A 49 -8.80 -4.48 -26.85
C ASN A 49 -9.22 -2.99 -26.75
N GLY A 50 -9.89 -2.42 -27.77
CA GLY A 50 -10.83 -1.31 -27.57
C GLY A 50 -10.28 0.08 -27.22
N VAL A 51 -8.96 0.29 -27.23
CA VAL A 51 -8.35 1.62 -27.08
C VAL A 51 -8.11 2.23 -28.47
N VAL A 52 -8.57 3.46 -28.69
CA VAL A 52 -8.28 4.22 -29.91
C VAL A 52 -6.87 4.80 -29.80
N LEU A 53 -5.97 4.43 -30.72
CA LEU A 53 -4.69 5.12 -30.86
C LEU A 53 -4.88 6.38 -31.70
N ASP A 54 -4.38 7.49 -31.17
CA ASP A 54 -4.12 8.71 -31.92
C ASP A 54 -3.07 8.43 -33.01
N ILE A 55 -3.51 8.51 -34.27
CA ILE A 55 -2.68 8.19 -35.44
C ILE A 55 -1.60 9.26 -35.63
N ASP A 56 -1.91 10.52 -35.33
CA ASP A 56 -0.98 11.64 -35.50
C ASP A 56 0.19 11.49 -34.52
N LYS A 57 -0.11 11.12 -33.27
CA LYS A 57 0.90 10.82 -32.24
C LYS A 57 1.84 9.67 -32.63
N VAL A 58 1.31 8.59 -33.22
CA VAL A 58 2.12 7.45 -33.70
C VAL A 58 2.97 7.84 -34.93
N MET A 59 2.50 8.75 -35.78
CA MET A 59 3.29 9.25 -36.91
C MET A 59 4.34 10.28 -36.48
N GLU A 60 4.08 11.06 -35.44
CA GLU A 60 5.02 12.01 -34.84
C GLU A 60 6.16 11.30 -34.10
N GLU A 61 5.86 10.25 -33.32
CA GLU A 61 6.88 9.42 -32.65
C GLU A 61 7.84 8.72 -33.63
N ASN A 62 7.35 8.39 -34.83
CA ASN A 62 8.14 7.77 -35.91
C ASN A 62 8.68 8.77 -36.94
N ASN A 63 8.60 10.08 -36.68
CA ASN A 63 9.14 11.10 -37.56
C ASN A 63 10.69 11.03 -37.56
N PRO A 64 11.34 10.72 -38.71
CA PRO A 64 12.79 10.52 -38.75
C PRO A 64 13.60 11.75 -38.35
N HIS A 65 13.04 12.96 -38.43
CA HIS A 65 13.71 14.19 -37.99
C HIS A 65 13.78 14.28 -36.45
N LEU A 66 12.71 13.87 -35.75
CA LEU A 66 12.64 13.85 -34.28
C LEU A 66 13.46 12.70 -33.70
N VAL A 67 13.46 11.53 -34.35
CA VAL A 67 14.32 10.40 -33.98
C VAL A 67 15.80 10.81 -34.04
N HIS A 68 16.23 11.43 -35.14
CA HIS A 68 17.62 11.87 -35.28
C HIS A 68 18.01 12.97 -34.26
N GLN A 69 17.07 13.84 -33.89
CA GLN A 69 17.30 14.84 -32.84
C GLN A 69 17.50 14.18 -31.46
N ARG A 70 16.69 13.18 -31.09
CA ARG A 70 16.85 12.41 -29.84
C ARG A 70 18.16 11.62 -29.80
N GLU A 71 18.58 11.00 -30.91
CA GLU A 71 19.89 10.33 -31.01
C GLU A 71 21.05 11.31 -30.77
N LYS A 72 20.93 12.54 -31.30
CA LYS A 72 21.94 13.59 -31.14
C LYS A 72 22.00 14.10 -29.70
N GLU A 73 20.87 14.22 -29.02
CA GLU A 73 20.80 14.55 -27.58
C GLU A 73 21.32 13.41 -26.68
N GLN A 74 21.02 12.15 -26.98
CA GLN A 74 21.56 11.01 -26.23
C GLN A 74 23.08 10.95 -26.35
N ARG A 75 23.63 11.12 -27.57
CA ARG A 75 25.09 11.19 -27.78
C ARG A 75 25.74 12.41 -27.11
N ALA A 76 25.01 13.51 -26.93
CA ALA A 76 25.49 14.65 -26.15
C ALA A 76 25.54 14.31 -24.63
N LYS A 77 24.47 13.73 -24.09
CA LYS A 77 24.39 13.29 -22.68
C LYS A 77 25.41 12.20 -22.34
N GLU A 78 25.70 11.31 -23.28
CA GLU A 78 26.72 10.26 -23.13
C GLU A 78 28.13 10.86 -23.06
N ARG A 79 28.45 11.83 -23.92
CA ARG A 79 29.73 12.59 -23.85
C ARG A 79 29.86 13.43 -22.59
N GLU A 80 28.75 13.99 -22.09
CA GLU A 80 28.70 14.69 -20.79
C GLU A 80 29.06 13.73 -19.65
N ARG A 81 28.48 12.52 -19.66
CA ARG A 81 28.74 11.44 -18.70
C ARG A 81 30.17 10.91 -18.76
N GLU A 82 30.75 10.77 -19.95
CA GLU A 82 32.16 10.40 -20.14
C GLU A 82 33.11 11.50 -19.61
N ARG A 83 32.78 12.78 -19.80
CA ARG A 83 33.53 13.90 -19.20
C ARG A 83 33.50 13.85 -17.68
N LEU A 84 32.32 13.66 -17.08
CA LEU A 84 32.15 13.56 -15.64
C LEU A 84 32.91 12.36 -15.05
N ASN A 85 32.87 11.20 -15.70
CA ASN A 85 33.64 10.02 -15.27
C ASN A 85 35.17 10.22 -15.36
N ASN A 86 35.67 10.95 -16.38
CA ASN A 86 37.10 11.22 -16.51
C ASN A 86 37.62 12.27 -15.52
N LEU A 87 36.78 13.22 -15.10
CA LEU A 87 37.10 14.18 -14.03
C LEU A 87 37.31 13.46 -12.67
N GLY A 88 36.60 12.35 -12.42
CA GLY A 88 36.74 11.53 -11.21
C GLY A 88 38.04 10.73 -11.09
N ARG A 89 38.93 10.72 -12.10
CA ARG A 89 40.20 9.96 -12.09
C ARG A 89 41.47 10.79 -12.02
N SER A 90 41.37 12.12 -11.92
CA SER A 90 42.55 13.01 -11.93
C SER A 90 42.43 14.23 -11.03
N SER A 91 42.33 14.03 -9.71
CA SER A 91 42.69 15.04 -8.69
C SER A 91 42.79 14.44 -7.29
N SER A 92 43.92 13.83 -6.99
CA SER A 92 44.43 13.82 -5.62
C SER A 92 45.23 15.12 -5.40
N SER A 93 45.09 15.71 -4.21
CA SER A 93 45.77 16.92 -3.69
C SER A 93 45.15 18.31 -3.97
N SER A 94 45.41 19.20 -2.99
CA SER A 94 45.06 20.63 -2.86
C SER A 94 43.61 21.00 -2.50
N SER A 95 43.47 21.53 -1.28
CA SER A 95 42.23 22.06 -0.70
C SER A 95 41.94 23.48 -1.17
N SER A 96 40.66 23.87 -1.21
CA SER A 96 40.22 25.25 -0.95
C SER A 96 38.76 25.24 -0.50
N GLN A 97 38.50 25.71 0.72
CA GLN A 97 37.16 25.82 1.29
C GLN A 97 36.48 27.11 0.80
N ILE A 98 35.20 27.01 0.47
CA ILE A 98 34.27 28.16 0.45
C ILE A 98 33.12 27.76 1.38
N PRO A 99 32.92 28.42 2.54
CA PRO A 99 31.83 28.07 3.44
C PRO A 99 30.49 28.58 2.88
N PHE A 100 29.50 27.68 2.76
CA PHE A 100 28.10 28.08 2.73
C PHE A 100 27.56 28.01 4.15
N ASP A 101 27.27 29.19 4.71
CA ASP A 101 26.75 29.33 6.07
C ASP A 101 25.25 29.00 6.12
N MET A 102 24.85 28.15 7.07
CA MET A 102 23.48 27.69 7.28
C MET A 102 23.01 27.95 8.73
N SER A 103 23.54 29.00 9.37
CA SER A 103 23.22 29.40 10.75
C SER A 103 21.79 29.94 10.99
N ASN A 104 20.95 30.08 9.96
CA ASN A 104 19.69 30.84 10.05
C ASN A 104 18.42 30.04 10.39
N TYR A 105 18.50 28.71 10.58
CA TYR A 105 17.34 27.89 11.00
C TYR A 105 17.47 27.33 12.43
N SER A 106 17.97 28.15 13.35
CA SER A 106 18.10 27.79 14.77
C SER A 106 17.84 28.97 15.71
N ARG A 107 16.58 29.42 15.81
CA ARG A 107 16.01 30.15 16.97
C ARG A 107 14.50 30.41 16.80
N SER A 108 13.68 29.70 17.57
CA SER A 108 12.66 30.27 18.49
C SER A 108 11.58 29.23 18.86
N LEU A 109 11.87 28.44 19.91
CA LEU A 109 10.82 27.85 20.74
C LEU A 109 10.53 28.86 21.86
N PRO A 110 9.31 29.39 22.01
CA PRO A 110 8.89 30.08 23.22
C PRO A 110 8.30 29.06 24.20
N SER A 111 9.07 28.69 25.21
CA SER A 111 8.47 28.28 26.48
C SER A 111 7.88 29.52 27.16
N SER A 112 6.65 29.46 27.68
CA SER A 112 6.33 29.87 29.07
C SER A 112 4.82 29.94 29.34
N SER A 113 4.44 29.34 30.47
CA SER A 113 3.33 29.77 31.32
C SER A 113 3.39 31.26 31.66
N LEU A 114 2.25 31.94 31.81
CA LEU A 114 2.03 32.90 32.92
C LEU A 114 0.54 33.27 33.09
N LEU A 115 0.12 33.41 34.34
CA LEU A 115 -1.21 33.85 34.78
C LEU A 115 -1.17 35.33 35.21
N ALA A 116 -2.36 35.94 35.26
CA ALA A 116 -2.77 37.16 36.01
C ALA A 116 -2.65 38.55 35.34
N GLY A 117 -3.70 39.37 35.53
CA GLY A 117 -3.61 40.85 35.48
C GLY A 117 -4.65 41.62 34.65
N TYR A 118 -5.78 42.00 35.28
CA TYR A 118 -6.78 43.01 34.83
C TYR A 118 -6.20 44.44 34.58
N PRO A 119 -6.95 45.49 34.09
CA PRO A 119 -8.41 45.59 33.84
C PRO A 119 -8.91 46.27 32.53
N ASN A 120 -10.10 45.82 32.10
CA ASN A 120 -11.30 46.56 31.65
C ASN A 120 -11.21 48.01 31.06
N ARG A 121 -11.75 48.21 29.84
CA ARG A 121 -12.37 49.49 29.43
C ARG A 121 -13.48 49.31 28.38
N HIS A 122 -14.64 49.92 28.62
CA HIS A 122 -15.81 49.89 27.73
C HIS A 122 -15.70 50.87 26.55
N SER A 123 -16.34 50.52 25.40
CA SER A 123 -17.06 51.51 24.58
C SER A 123 -18.05 50.90 23.57
N ARG A 124 -19.33 51.08 23.87
CA ARG A 124 -20.51 51.30 22.99
C ARG A 124 -20.62 50.58 21.62
N SER A 125 -21.48 49.56 21.62
CA SER A 125 -22.68 49.43 20.75
C SER A 125 -22.75 50.18 19.41
N ASN A 126 -22.95 49.41 18.32
CA ASN A 126 -23.98 49.73 17.36
C ASN A 126 -24.61 48.44 16.82
N SER A 127 -25.94 48.35 16.89
CA SER A 127 -26.71 47.17 16.46
C SER A 127 -27.14 47.32 15.01
N ILE A 128 -26.74 46.38 14.15
CA ILE A 128 -27.41 46.13 12.87
C ILE A 128 -27.85 44.68 12.84
N SER A 129 -29.16 44.48 12.70
CA SER A 129 -29.80 43.18 12.59
C SER A 129 -29.45 42.54 11.24
N GLY A 130 -28.72 41.44 11.27
CA GLY A 130 -28.48 40.58 10.11
C GLY A 130 -28.76 39.13 10.47
N HIS A 131 -29.84 38.57 9.91
CA HIS A 131 -30.07 37.13 9.95
C HIS A 131 -28.93 36.42 9.19
N ILE A 132 -28.03 35.75 9.91
CA ILE A 132 -27.10 34.80 9.32
C ILE A 132 -27.69 33.40 9.55
N PRO A 133 -28.13 32.68 8.51
CA PRO A 133 -28.63 31.33 8.68
C PRO A 133 -27.50 30.39 9.13
N ALA A 134 -27.82 29.48 10.05
CA ALA A 134 -26.89 28.48 10.55
C ALA A 134 -26.60 27.44 9.46
N ALA A 135 -25.60 27.72 8.60
CA ALA A 135 -25.09 26.77 7.62
C ALA A 135 -24.23 25.70 8.31
N GLY A 136 -24.89 24.70 8.90
CA GLY A 136 -24.25 23.45 9.29
C GLY A 136 -23.68 22.75 8.06
N ARG A 137 -22.37 22.88 7.84
CA ARG A 137 -21.64 22.07 6.86
C ARG A 137 -21.16 20.81 7.54
N SER A 138 -21.84 19.70 7.29
CA SER A 138 -21.31 18.36 7.51
C SER A 138 -20.00 18.22 6.73
N SER A 139 -18.89 17.95 7.44
CA SER A 139 -17.62 17.56 6.82
C SER A 139 -17.81 16.24 6.07
N PRO A 140 -17.21 16.05 4.87
CA PRO A 140 -17.37 14.83 4.08
C PRO A 140 -16.56 13.67 4.69
N THR A 141 -17.12 13.08 5.74
CA THR A 141 -16.70 11.79 6.30
C THR A 141 -17.93 10.90 6.54
N GLU A 142 -18.83 10.84 5.56
CA GLU A 142 -19.86 9.80 5.54
C GLU A 142 -19.22 8.42 5.32
N ASP A 143 -19.00 7.77 6.47
CA ASP A 143 -19.10 6.34 6.67
C ASP A 143 -18.31 5.44 5.71
N LEU A 144 -17.01 5.30 6.01
CA LEU A 144 -16.11 4.31 5.40
C LEU A 144 -16.58 2.84 5.59
N SER A 145 -17.57 2.56 6.45
CA SER A 145 -18.23 1.25 6.51
C SER A 145 -19.21 1.07 5.34
N GLN A 146 -20.04 2.07 5.06
CA GLN A 146 -21.04 2.05 3.97
C GLN A 146 -20.42 1.92 2.57
N VAL A 147 -19.16 2.32 2.42
CA VAL A 147 -18.40 2.17 1.15
C VAL A 147 -18.13 0.70 0.81
N MET A 148 -18.11 -0.23 1.79
CA MET A 148 -18.10 -1.67 1.50
C MET A 148 -19.50 -2.26 1.32
N ASP A 149 -20.55 -1.65 1.87
CA ASP A 149 -21.94 -2.11 1.70
C ASP A 149 -22.53 -1.77 0.32
N ARG A 150 -21.92 -0.84 -0.42
CA ARG A 150 -22.31 -0.49 -1.81
C ARG A 150 -21.40 -1.08 -2.88
N LEU A 151 -21.07 -2.37 -2.77
CA LEU A 151 -20.59 -3.14 -3.92
C LEU A 151 -21.74 -3.32 -4.93
N GLN A 152 -21.93 -2.33 -5.81
CA GLN A 152 -22.78 -2.51 -6.99
C GLN A 152 -22.15 -3.60 -7.86
N LEU A 153 -22.76 -4.77 -7.83
CA LEU A 153 -22.35 -5.92 -8.63
C LEU A 153 -22.69 -5.65 -10.09
N ASP A 154 -21.83 -6.09 -11.01
CA ASP A 154 -22.20 -6.17 -12.43
C ASP A 154 -23.30 -7.23 -12.66
N ALA A 155 -23.77 -7.35 -13.91
CA ALA A 155 -24.81 -8.30 -14.28
C ALA A 155 -24.43 -9.79 -14.04
N PHE A 156 -23.17 -10.10 -13.69
CA PHE A 156 -22.67 -11.42 -13.37
C PHE A 156 -22.35 -11.60 -11.88
N GLY A 157 -22.65 -10.62 -11.03
CA GLY A 157 -22.34 -10.67 -9.60
C GLY A 157 -20.92 -10.22 -9.24
N THR A 158 -20.18 -9.61 -10.17
CA THR A 158 -18.80 -9.16 -9.93
C THR A 158 -18.80 -7.77 -9.30
N ALA A 159 -18.26 -7.65 -8.10
CA ALA A 159 -17.97 -6.36 -7.50
C ALA A 159 -16.79 -5.67 -8.21
N PRO A 160 -16.84 -4.36 -8.51
CA PRO A 160 -15.67 -3.64 -9.00
C PRO A 160 -14.51 -3.72 -8.00
N HIS A 161 -13.27 -3.72 -8.48
CA HIS A 161 -12.08 -3.72 -7.63
C HIS A 161 -11.97 -2.41 -6.83
N THR A 162 -12.56 -2.37 -5.63
CA THR A 162 -12.74 -1.13 -4.85
C THR A 162 -11.44 -0.68 -4.17
N LEU A 163 -10.85 0.38 -4.73
CA LEU A 163 -9.97 1.33 -4.04
C LEU A 163 -10.66 2.69 -3.86
N SER A 164 -11.88 2.66 -3.35
CA SER A 164 -12.65 3.86 -3.00
C SER A 164 -12.07 4.59 -1.79
N SER A 165 -11.44 3.87 -0.84
CA SER A 165 -10.94 4.39 0.45
C SER A 165 -9.88 5.50 0.36
N PHE A 166 -9.30 5.74 -0.82
CA PHE A 166 -8.31 6.81 -1.06
C PHE A 166 -8.90 8.03 -1.79
N SER A 167 -10.04 7.88 -2.49
CA SER A 167 -10.53 8.90 -3.42
C SER A 167 -11.33 10.03 -2.74
N GLN A 168 -11.89 9.79 -1.55
CA GLN A 168 -12.71 10.77 -0.81
C GLN A 168 -11.90 11.93 -0.18
N VAL A 169 -10.60 12.05 -0.50
CA VAL A 169 -9.73 13.11 0.04
C VAL A 169 -9.73 14.38 -0.84
N ALA A 170 -10.14 14.29 -2.11
CA ALA A 170 -9.92 15.36 -3.08
C ALA A 170 -11.06 15.60 -4.09
N GLY A 171 -12.28 15.13 -3.83
CA GLY A 171 -13.46 15.42 -4.65
C GLY A 171 -14.67 15.78 -3.82
N ASP A 172 -15.09 17.05 -3.88
CA ASP A 172 -16.46 17.51 -3.60
C ASP A 172 -16.67 18.87 -4.29
N ASN A 173 -17.27 18.81 -5.48
CA ASN A 173 -18.19 19.79 -6.07
C ASN A 173 -18.41 19.41 -7.54
N ASP A 174 -19.58 18.87 -7.86
CA ASP A 174 -20.34 19.46 -8.95
C ASP A 174 -21.84 19.33 -8.66
N SER A 175 -22.58 20.41 -8.89
CA SER A 175 -24.00 20.52 -8.63
C SER A 175 -24.71 20.73 -9.96
N SER A 176 -25.55 19.78 -10.36
CA SER A 176 -26.47 19.98 -11.49
C SER A 176 -27.87 19.53 -11.10
N ASP A 177 -28.80 20.48 -11.11
CA ASP A 177 -30.22 20.26 -10.87
C ASP A 177 -30.83 19.26 -11.85
N TYR A 178 -31.70 18.36 -11.36
CA TYR A 178 -32.83 17.84 -12.12
C TYR A 178 -34.04 17.65 -11.22
N GLU A 179 -35.20 18.01 -11.75
CA GLU A 179 -36.45 18.19 -11.01
C GLU A 179 -37.07 16.86 -10.55
N GLU A 180 -37.55 16.79 -9.30
CA GLU A 180 -38.41 15.70 -8.83
C GLU A 180 -39.82 16.23 -8.51
N SER A 181 -40.79 15.81 -9.32
CA SER A 181 -42.21 16.13 -9.16
C SER A 181 -42.87 15.18 -8.16
N SER A 182 -43.03 15.66 -6.93
CA SER A 182 -44.08 15.33 -5.95
C SER A 182 -45.04 14.16 -6.27
N THR A 183 -45.14 13.19 -5.35
CA THR A 183 -46.39 13.01 -4.57
C THR A 183 -46.20 12.14 -3.32
N GLU A 184 -46.30 12.78 -2.16
CA GLU A 184 -46.79 12.17 -0.91
C GLU A 184 -48.31 11.87 -1.04
N PRO A 185 -48.95 11.02 -0.21
CA PRO A 185 -48.98 11.24 1.24
C PRO A 185 -49.07 10.03 2.20
N GLN A 186 -48.47 10.23 3.39
CA GLN A 186 -49.05 10.00 4.73
C GLN A 186 -49.59 8.60 5.11
N THR A 187 -48.87 7.86 5.99
CA THR A 187 -48.98 7.88 7.46
C THR A 187 -50.39 7.61 8.06
N THR A 188 -50.51 6.54 8.87
CA THR A 188 -50.80 6.67 10.32
C THR A 188 -50.63 5.34 11.07
N THR A 189 -50.18 5.42 12.33
CA THR A 189 -50.15 4.36 13.36
C THR A 189 -51.57 3.90 13.73
N THR A 190 -51.85 2.74 14.36
CA THR A 190 -51.48 2.42 15.77
C THR A 190 -51.91 0.98 16.21
N THR A 191 -51.10 0.31 17.04
CA THR A 191 -51.42 -0.70 18.10
C THR A 191 -52.08 -2.09 17.87
N GLN A 192 -51.46 -3.08 18.55
CA GLN A 192 -52.01 -4.20 19.37
C GLN A 192 -52.37 -5.60 18.78
N ALA A 193 -51.48 -6.55 19.09
CA ALA A 193 -51.70 -7.81 19.84
C ALA A 193 -52.44 -9.06 19.26
N ALA A 194 -51.88 -10.22 19.64
CA ALA A 194 -52.48 -11.56 19.84
C ALA A 194 -52.61 -12.59 18.67
N ALA A 195 -51.64 -13.53 18.69
CA ALA A 195 -51.82 -15.01 18.72
C ALA A 195 -52.43 -15.85 17.56
N SER A 196 -51.54 -16.72 17.03
CA SER A 196 -51.71 -18.20 16.88
C SER A 196 -52.29 -18.84 15.59
N VAL A 197 -51.96 -20.14 15.42
CA VAL A 197 -52.32 -21.10 14.35
C VAL A 197 -51.59 -20.87 12.99
N GLY A 198 -51.03 -21.86 12.28
CA GLY A 198 -50.82 -23.29 12.55
C GLY A 198 -50.12 -24.00 11.36
N LEU A 199 -49.34 -25.05 11.64
CA LEU A 199 -48.59 -25.91 10.68
C LEU A 199 -49.54 -26.87 9.90
N PRO A 200 -49.17 -27.43 8.72
CA PRO A 200 -48.37 -28.68 8.71
C PRO A 200 -47.41 -28.95 7.52
N ASP A 201 -46.52 -29.93 7.75
CA ASP A 201 -45.53 -30.50 6.81
C ASP A 201 -46.12 -31.41 5.69
N PRO A 202 -45.34 -31.74 4.64
CA PRO A 202 -45.50 -32.95 3.85
C PRO A 202 -44.64 -34.12 4.34
N LYS A 203 -45.22 -35.34 4.37
CA LYS A 203 -44.53 -36.62 4.67
C LYS A 203 -44.26 -37.46 3.40
N PRO A 204 -43.35 -38.45 3.43
CA PRO A 204 -42.87 -39.19 2.25
C PRO A 204 -43.52 -40.58 2.05
N ALA A 205 -43.36 -41.17 0.86
CA ALA A 205 -43.57 -42.62 0.59
C ALA A 205 -42.79 -43.11 -0.65
N ASN A 206 -42.58 -44.43 -0.74
CA ASN A 206 -41.71 -45.16 -1.69
C ASN A 206 -42.49 -46.37 -2.30
N PRO A 207 -41.85 -47.45 -2.80
CA PRO A 207 -41.37 -47.76 -4.18
C PRO A 207 -42.28 -48.72 -4.99
N ASN A 208 -41.91 -49.04 -6.26
CA ASN A 208 -41.91 -50.44 -6.76
C ASN A 208 -41.19 -50.69 -8.11
N LYS A 209 -40.82 -51.96 -8.37
CA LYS A 209 -40.10 -52.49 -9.57
C LYS A 209 -41.08 -53.03 -10.64
N HIS A 210 -40.78 -53.04 -11.95
CA HIS A 210 -40.03 -54.08 -12.72
C HIS A 210 -40.02 -53.68 -14.24
N SER A 211 -39.29 -54.26 -15.22
CA SER A 211 -38.25 -55.33 -15.30
C SER A 211 -37.50 -55.35 -16.67
N SER A 212 -36.27 -55.90 -16.68
CA SER A 212 -35.55 -56.60 -17.78
C SER A 212 -35.37 -55.98 -19.20
N GLY A 213 -34.10 -55.82 -19.60
CA GLY A 213 -33.63 -55.67 -20.99
C GLY A 213 -32.13 -55.34 -21.01
N GLY A 214 -31.29 -56.08 -21.75
CA GLY A 214 -29.83 -55.97 -21.70
C GLY A 214 -29.20 -55.16 -22.86
N GLY A 215 -27.90 -54.82 -22.73
CA GLY A 215 -27.10 -54.18 -23.76
C GLY A 215 -25.86 -53.47 -23.19
N ASP A 216 -24.73 -53.57 -23.88
CA ASP A 216 -23.41 -53.09 -23.43
C ASP A 216 -23.33 -51.58 -23.12
N GLY A 217 -22.53 -51.22 -22.12
CA GLY A 217 -22.30 -49.83 -21.73
C GLY A 217 -21.06 -49.66 -20.84
N SER A 218 -19.88 -49.57 -21.45
CA SER A 218 -18.61 -49.35 -20.76
C SER A 218 -18.62 -48.05 -19.95
N SER A 219 -18.82 -48.13 -18.63
CA SER A 219 -18.67 -46.99 -17.72
C SER A 219 -17.20 -46.88 -17.28
N PRO A 220 -16.53 -45.72 -17.40
CA PRO A 220 -15.17 -45.57 -16.93
C PRO A 220 -15.17 -45.60 -15.40
N GLY A 221 -14.64 -46.68 -14.83
CA GLY A 221 -14.33 -46.71 -13.40
C GLY A 221 -13.40 -45.57 -13.04
N LEU A 222 -13.72 -44.84 -11.97
CA LEU A 222 -12.88 -43.80 -11.40
C LEU A 222 -11.55 -44.42 -10.95
N PHE A 223 -10.57 -44.45 -11.85
CA PHE A 223 -9.17 -44.66 -11.51
C PHE A 223 -8.76 -43.53 -10.57
N ARG A 224 -8.86 -43.77 -9.25
CA ARG A 224 -8.10 -43.05 -8.25
C ARG A 224 -6.63 -43.44 -8.44
N SER A 225 -6.04 -42.92 -9.50
CA SER A 225 -4.62 -43.06 -9.80
C SER A 225 -3.87 -42.50 -8.60
N SER A 226 -3.30 -43.42 -7.82
CA SER A 226 -2.26 -43.15 -6.84
C SER A 226 -1.01 -42.67 -7.57
N ARG A 227 -1.09 -41.47 -8.15
CA ARG A 227 0.08 -40.75 -8.60
C ARG A 227 0.91 -40.47 -7.36
N SER A 228 1.93 -41.27 -7.13
CA SER A 228 3.17 -40.79 -6.54
C SER A 228 3.69 -39.68 -7.45
N ARG A 229 3.15 -38.47 -7.29
CA ARG A 229 3.79 -37.27 -7.81
C ARG A 229 5.14 -37.23 -7.09
N SER A 230 6.21 -37.61 -7.78
CA SER A 230 7.54 -37.16 -7.42
C SER A 230 7.45 -35.64 -7.37
N VAL A 231 7.36 -35.09 -6.17
CA VAL A 231 7.38 -33.66 -5.94
C VAL A 231 8.68 -33.17 -6.56
N PRO A 232 8.66 -32.21 -7.51
CA PRO A 232 9.89 -31.55 -7.92
C PRO A 232 10.43 -30.88 -6.66
N ALA A 233 11.54 -31.41 -6.13
CA ALA A 233 12.23 -30.77 -5.04
C ALA A 233 12.69 -29.39 -5.51
N ILE A 234 12.65 -28.41 -4.62
CA ILE A 234 13.24 -27.10 -4.90
C ILE A 234 14.71 -27.17 -4.51
N ASP A 235 15.59 -27.08 -5.50
CA ASP A 235 17.03 -26.99 -5.27
C ASP A 235 17.36 -25.74 -4.45
N VAL A 236 18.29 -25.87 -3.49
CA VAL A 236 18.72 -24.75 -2.66
C VAL A 236 19.38 -23.67 -3.53
N GLN A 237 18.97 -22.41 -3.33
CA GLN A 237 19.48 -21.24 -4.05
C GLN A 237 20.21 -20.31 -3.06
N PRO A 238 21.53 -20.46 -2.84
CA PRO A 238 22.25 -19.69 -1.83
C PRO A 238 22.18 -18.17 -2.07
N ASP A 239 22.28 -17.76 -3.33
CA ASP A 239 22.19 -16.35 -3.76
C ASP A 239 20.84 -15.71 -3.41
N LEU A 240 19.73 -16.44 -3.60
CA LEU A 240 18.40 -15.96 -3.20
C LEU A 240 18.20 -15.98 -1.69
N LEU A 241 18.86 -16.89 -0.95
CA LEU A 241 18.83 -16.88 0.52
C LEU A 241 19.60 -15.68 1.09
N ASP A 242 20.78 -15.37 0.55
CA ASP A 242 21.56 -14.19 0.94
C ASP A 242 20.75 -12.91 0.71
N LEU A 243 20.14 -12.76 -0.46
CA LEU A 243 19.25 -11.64 -0.78
C LEU A 243 18.03 -11.57 0.13
N TYR A 244 17.43 -12.70 0.52
CA TYR A 244 16.35 -12.75 1.50
C TYR A 244 16.80 -12.20 2.88
N PHE A 245 17.94 -12.68 3.38
CA PHE A 245 18.46 -12.27 4.69
C PHE A 245 18.98 -10.83 4.70
N GLU A 246 19.38 -10.29 3.55
CA GLU A 246 19.78 -8.89 3.41
C GLU A 246 18.60 -7.93 3.30
N HIS A 247 17.59 -8.25 2.48
CA HIS A 247 16.57 -7.29 2.04
C HIS A 247 15.17 -7.49 2.65
N VAL A 248 14.84 -8.72 3.06
CA VAL A 248 13.48 -9.08 3.53
C VAL A 248 13.45 -9.33 5.03
N HIS A 249 14.35 -10.18 5.53
CA HIS A 249 14.41 -10.59 6.94
C HIS A 249 14.47 -9.43 7.95
N PRO A 250 15.23 -8.33 7.73
CA PRO A 250 15.26 -7.19 8.67
C PRO A 250 13.93 -6.45 8.85
N TYR A 251 12.99 -6.62 7.92
CA TYR A 251 11.67 -5.94 7.91
C TYR A 251 10.50 -6.91 8.09
N VAL A 252 10.76 -8.21 7.91
CA VAL A 252 9.80 -9.32 8.00
C VAL A 252 10.49 -10.47 8.75
N LEU A 253 10.85 -10.21 10.01
CA LEU A 253 11.62 -11.08 10.89
C LEU A 253 10.78 -12.27 11.39
N ILE A 254 10.47 -13.22 10.50
CA ILE A 254 9.54 -14.34 10.74
C ILE A 254 10.22 -15.70 10.97
N LEU A 255 11.55 -15.72 10.88
CA LEU A 255 12.41 -16.89 11.09
C LEU A 255 13.29 -16.68 12.32
N HIS A 256 13.72 -17.76 12.95
CA HIS A 256 14.89 -17.78 13.81
C HIS A 256 16.10 -18.21 12.94
N LYS A 257 16.94 -17.24 12.55
CA LYS A 257 17.92 -17.42 11.47
C LYS A 257 18.90 -18.58 11.71
N PRO A 258 19.52 -18.75 12.91
CA PRO A 258 20.47 -19.84 13.14
C PRO A 258 19.84 -21.24 13.05
N SER A 259 18.61 -21.43 13.53
CA SER A 259 17.94 -22.74 13.42
C SER A 259 17.43 -23.02 12.01
N PHE A 260 17.01 -22.00 11.26
CA PHE A 260 16.71 -22.14 9.83
C PHE A 260 17.94 -22.64 9.04
N LEU A 261 19.11 -22.02 9.23
CA LEU A 261 20.34 -22.40 8.53
C LEU A 261 20.83 -23.80 8.93
N ARG A 262 20.64 -24.23 10.19
CA ARG A 262 20.86 -25.63 10.58
C ARG A 262 19.93 -26.58 9.83
N ARG A 263 18.62 -26.31 9.82
CA ARG A 263 17.60 -27.17 9.18
C ARG A 263 17.74 -27.26 7.66
N LEU A 264 18.23 -26.20 7.02
CA LEU A 264 18.56 -26.22 5.58
C LEU A 264 19.60 -27.30 5.23
N ASN A 265 20.46 -27.65 6.18
CA ASN A 265 21.53 -28.64 6.03
C ASN A 265 21.23 -29.98 6.72
N ASP A 266 20.06 -30.19 7.33
CA ASP A 266 19.68 -31.43 8.01
C ASP A 266 18.69 -32.26 7.17
N PRO A 267 19.10 -33.40 6.59
CA PRO A 267 18.21 -34.29 5.84
C PRO A 267 17.08 -34.91 6.67
N LYS A 268 17.14 -34.83 8.02
CA LYS A 268 16.12 -35.40 8.93
C LYS A 268 15.00 -34.43 9.27
N ASP A 269 15.26 -33.12 9.19
CA ASP A 269 14.29 -32.05 9.40
C ASP A 269 14.46 -30.92 8.37
N PRO A 270 14.25 -31.23 7.07
CA PRO A 270 14.46 -30.26 6.00
C PRO A 270 13.44 -29.12 6.06
N VAL A 271 13.87 -27.94 5.61
CA VAL A 271 12.97 -26.80 5.39
C VAL A 271 11.92 -27.18 4.33
N PRO A 272 10.61 -26.94 4.55
CA PRO A 272 9.59 -27.30 3.57
C PRO A 272 9.75 -26.55 2.23
N ASP A 273 9.73 -27.27 1.10
CA ASP A 273 9.84 -26.70 -0.26
C ASP A 273 8.88 -25.52 -0.50
N PHE A 274 7.66 -25.58 0.05
CA PHE A 274 6.67 -24.51 -0.03
C PHE A 274 7.14 -23.20 0.64
N LEU A 275 7.90 -23.28 1.73
CA LEU A 275 8.49 -22.11 2.37
C LEU A 275 9.69 -21.60 1.57
N LEU A 276 10.57 -22.49 1.08
CA LEU A 276 11.69 -22.12 0.20
C LEU A 276 11.18 -21.42 -1.08
N ALA A 277 10.11 -21.93 -1.70
CA ALA A 277 9.46 -21.29 -2.84
C ALA A 277 9.03 -19.84 -2.53
N ALA A 278 8.40 -19.61 -1.37
CA ALA A 278 7.97 -18.28 -0.98
C ALA A 278 9.16 -17.34 -0.68
N MET A 279 10.25 -17.86 -0.09
CA MET A 279 11.50 -17.12 0.12
C MET A 279 12.17 -16.75 -1.20
N TYR A 280 12.27 -17.67 -2.15
CA TYR A 280 12.90 -17.42 -3.45
C TYR A 280 12.06 -16.50 -4.33
N ALA A 281 10.73 -16.63 -4.28
CA ALA A 281 9.81 -15.72 -4.95
C ALA A 281 10.01 -14.26 -4.48
N VAL A 282 10.04 -14.02 -3.16
CA VAL A 282 10.26 -12.65 -2.65
C VAL A 282 11.69 -12.15 -2.87
N ALA A 283 12.69 -13.03 -2.77
CA ALA A 283 14.10 -12.67 -2.97
C ALA A 283 14.42 -12.29 -4.43
N SER A 284 13.73 -12.87 -5.42
CA SER A 284 13.99 -12.57 -6.83
C SER A 284 13.70 -11.11 -7.22
N HIS A 285 12.96 -10.35 -6.40
CA HIS A 285 12.80 -8.90 -6.58
C HIS A 285 14.10 -8.10 -6.35
N TYR A 286 15.07 -8.72 -5.69
CA TYR A 286 16.39 -8.15 -5.38
C TYR A 286 17.52 -8.84 -6.16
N ALA A 287 17.18 -9.77 -7.06
CA ALA A 287 18.11 -10.52 -7.90
C ALA A 287 18.02 -10.04 -9.36
N PRO A 288 18.94 -9.17 -9.82
CA PRO A 288 18.99 -8.76 -11.22
C PRO A 288 19.04 -9.98 -12.14
N GLU A 289 18.36 -9.90 -13.28
CA GLU A 289 18.28 -10.96 -14.31
C GLU A 289 17.48 -12.22 -13.90
N ARG A 290 17.11 -12.38 -12.62
CA ARG A 290 16.29 -13.49 -12.10
C ARG A 290 14.84 -13.10 -11.80
N GLU A 291 14.37 -11.94 -12.24
CA GLU A 291 13.02 -11.43 -11.90
C GLU A 291 11.90 -12.34 -12.45
N GLN A 292 12.20 -13.11 -13.50
CA GLN A 292 11.26 -14.09 -14.09
C GLN A 292 11.16 -15.39 -13.28
N ASP A 293 12.23 -15.78 -12.56
CA ASP A 293 12.24 -16.99 -11.71
C ASP A 293 11.22 -16.88 -10.57
N GLY A 294 11.04 -15.67 -10.03
CA GLY A 294 10.08 -15.40 -8.96
C GLY A 294 8.65 -15.82 -9.28
N ARG A 295 8.24 -15.72 -10.56
CA ARG A 295 6.95 -16.25 -11.02
C ARG A 295 6.91 -17.77 -10.95
N GLY A 296 7.97 -18.46 -11.36
CA GLY A 296 8.06 -19.92 -11.27
C GLY A 296 7.97 -20.41 -9.82
N TYR A 297 8.66 -19.74 -8.89
CA TYR A 297 8.58 -20.05 -7.46
C TYR A 297 7.19 -19.74 -6.87
N PHE A 298 6.56 -18.63 -7.25
CA PHE A 298 5.18 -18.32 -6.86
C PHE A 298 4.16 -19.34 -7.41
N ASP A 299 4.29 -19.76 -8.67
CA ASP A 299 3.40 -20.74 -9.29
C ASP A 299 3.59 -22.14 -8.66
N PHE A 300 4.83 -22.51 -8.29
CA PHE A 300 5.10 -23.70 -7.48
C PHE A 300 4.43 -23.61 -6.11
N TRP A 301 4.63 -22.51 -5.38
CA TRP A 301 3.99 -22.25 -4.09
C TRP A 301 2.46 -22.40 -4.22
N LEU A 302 1.86 -21.73 -5.20
CA LEU A 302 0.42 -21.74 -5.41
C LEU A 302 -0.11 -23.15 -5.72
N SER A 303 0.66 -23.97 -6.44
CA SER A 303 0.33 -25.37 -6.73
C SER A 303 0.30 -26.29 -5.49
N ARG A 304 0.84 -25.82 -4.36
CA ARG A 304 0.96 -26.51 -3.07
C ARG A 304 0.13 -25.89 -1.96
N LEU A 305 -0.48 -24.73 -2.20
CA LEU A 305 -1.25 -24.03 -1.16
C LEU A 305 -2.33 -24.95 -0.57
N ASP A 306 -3.12 -25.62 -1.42
CA ASP A 306 -4.20 -26.53 -1.02
C ASP A 306 -3.69 -27.68 -0.11
N ASP A 307 -2.57 -28.32 -0.47
CA ASP A 307 -1.88 -29.37 0.32
C ASP A 307 -1.50 -28.90 1.75
N THR A 308 -1.48 -27.59 2.01
CA THR A 308 -1.12 -27.00 3.31
C THR A 308 -2.30 -26.52 4.16
N LEU A 309 -3.53 -26.46 3.62
CA LEU A 309 -4.69 -25.89 4.33
C LEU A 309 -5.39 -26.87 5.27
N ASP A 310 -5.19 -28.19 5.10
CA ASP A 310 -5.76 -29.24 5.97
C ASP A 310 -5.40 -29.10 7.47
N LYS A 311 -4.25 -28.47 7.78
CA LYS A 311 -3.73 -28.34 9.14
C LYS A 311 -2.97 -27.02 9.30
N PRO A 312 -3.21 -26.24 10.35
CA PRO A 312 -2.47 -25.01 10.57
C PRO A 312 -1.02 -25.30 10.97
N ARG A 313 -0.06 -24.58 10.35
CA ARG A 313 1.39 -24.74 10.58
C ARG A 313 2.07 -23.38 10.53
N LEU A 314 3.14 -23.21 11.32
CA LEU A 314 3.98 -22.00 11.29
C LEU A 314 4.56 -21.76 9.89
N SER A 315 5.00 -22.81 9.19
CA SER A 315 5.53 -22.73 7.83
C SER A 315 4.50 -22.24 6.80
N THR A 316 3.21 -22.58 6.97
CA THR A 316 2.13 -22.10 6.10
C THR A 316 1.94 -20.59 6.26
N ILE A 317 1.96 -20.13 7.51
CA ILE A 317 1.87 -18.70 7.86
C ILE A 317 3.11 -17.95 7.34
N GLN A 318 4.31 -18.48 7.56
CA GLN A 318 5.57 -17.89 7.07
C GLN A 318 5.52 -17.70 5.55
N ALA A 319 5.19 -18.76 4.81
CA ALA A 319 5.12 -18.71 3.35
C ALA A 319 4.03 -17.74 2.86
N LEU A 320 2.85 -17.70 3.48
CA LEU A 320 1.80 -16.72 3.15
C LEU A 320 2.24 -15.27 3.38
N LEU A 321 2.93 -14.97 4.48
CA LEU A 321 3.47 -13.63 4.75
C LEU A 321 4.49 -13.21 3.67
N LEU A 322 5.38 -14.13 3.28
CA LEU A 322 6.35 -13.89 2.21
C LEU A 322 5.70 -13.76 0.83
N ILE A 323 4.60 -14.46 0.56
CA ILE A 323 3.84 -14.27 -0.67
C ILE A 323 3.06 -12.96 -0.70
N ILE A 324 2.46 -12.53 0.42
CA ILE A 324 1.87 -11.18 0.50
C ILE A 324 2.93 -10.13 0.15
N LYS A 325 4.12 -10.26 0.74
CA LYS A 325 5.28 -9.42 0.47
C LYS A 325 5.78 -9.51 -0.98
N TYR A 326 5.80 -10.70 -1.59
CA TYR A 326 6.14 -10.89 -3.01
C TYR A 326 5.16 -10.17 -3.93
N GLN A 327 3.85 -10.22 -3.67
CA GLN A 327 2.86 -9.55 -4.52
C GLN A 327 3.03 -8.03 -4.54
N GLU A 328 3.62 -7.42 -3.50
CA GLU A 328 3.95 -5.98 -3.49
C GLU A 328 4.90 -5.61 -4.66
N GLY A 329 5.73 -6.54 -5.13
CA GLY A 329 6.64 -6.36 -6.26
C GLY A 329 6.07 -6.78 -7.63
N VAL A 330 4.83 -7.27 -7.72
CA VAL A 330 4.25 -7.80 -8.97
C VAL A 330 3.19 -6.86 -9.54
N LYS A 331 3.36 -6.43 -10.80
CA LYS A 331 2.38 -5.60 -11.51
C LYS A 331 1.17 -6.46 -11.92
N HIS A 332 0.09 -6.45 -11.14
CA HIS A 332 -1.17 -7.12 -11.48
C HIS A 332 -2.41 -6.42 -10.91
N THR A 333 -3.55 -6.50 -11.60
CA THR A 333 -4.84 -5.98 -11.11
C THR A 333 -5.39 -6.82 -9.95
N GLY A 334 -6.17 -6.20 -9.07
CA GLY A 334 -6.78 -6.90 -7.92
C GLY A 334 -5.80 -7.26 -6.80
N PHE A 335 -4.59 -6.68 -6.83
CA PHE A 335 -3.53 -6.82 -5.83
C PHE A 335 -4.04 -6.67 -4.39
N TYR A 336 -4.80 -5.62 -4.10
CA TYR A 336 -5.32 -5.32 -2.76
C TYR A 336 -6.29 -6.38 -2.22
N PHE A 337 -7.17 -6.92 -3.07
CA PHE A 337 -8.10 -7.96 -2.67
C PHE A 337 -7.38 -9.30 -2.48
N ARG A 338 -6.45 -9.66 -3.37
CA ARG A 338 -5.66 -10.90 -3.26
C ARG A 338 -4.79 -10.91 -2.00
N THR A 339 -4.04 -9.85 -1.75
CA THR A 339 -3.22 -9.73 -0.53
C THR A 339 -4.08 -9.70 0.74
N TYR A 340 -5.27 -9.07 0.68
CA TYR A 340 -6.24 -9.15 1.78
C TYR A 340 -6.71 -10.58 2.05
N MET A 341 -7.11 -11.35 1.01
CA MET A 341 -7.52 -12.75 1.19
C MET A 341 -6.41 -13.59 1.84
N TYR A 342 -5.16 -13.47 1.38
CA TYR A 342 -4.03 -14.14 2.03
C TYR A 342 -3.81 -13.66 3.48
N SER A 343 -3.99 -12.36 3.78
CA SER A 343 -3.91 -11.86 5.16
C SER A 343 -4.98 -12.46 6.08
N GLN A 344 -6.20 -12.68 5.57
CA GLN A 344 -7.27 -13.30 6.34
C GLN A 344 -6.98 -14.78 6.60
N MET A 345 -6.42 -15.51 5.62
CA MET A 345 -5.92 -16.88 5.83
C MET A 345 -4.86 -16.92 6.93
N VAL A 346 -3.87 -16.03 6.87
CA VAL A 346 -2.82 -15.88 7.89
C VAL A 346 -3.41 -15.63 9.29
N ILE A 347 -4.41 -14.77 9.41
CA ILE A 347 -5.05 -14.40 10.68
C ILE A 347 -5.89 -15.55 11.25
N VAL A 348 -6.61 -16.30 10.41
CA VAL A 348 -7.32 -17.52 10.82
C VAL A 348 -6.32 -18.56 11.34
N LEU A 349 -5.27 -18.88 10.56
CA LEU A 349 -4.25 -19.86 10.95
C LEU A 349 -3.53 -19.45 12.26
N ALA A 350 -3.26 -18.17 12.46
CA ALA A 350 -2.64 -17.65 13.68
C ALA A 350 -3.56 -17.70 14.92
N ARG A 351 -4.87 -17.61 14.73
CA ARG A 351 -5.86 -17.81 15.80
C ARG A 351 -5.98 -19.28 16.20
N GLU A 352 -6.05 -20.18 15.22
CA GLU A 352 -6.05 -21.64 15.47
C GLU A 352 -4.79 -22.12 16.20
N LEU A 353 -3.61 -21.58 15.83
CA LEU A 353 -2.36 -21.86 16.55
C LEU A 353 -2.20 -21.08 17.86
N GLN A 354 -3.17 -20.23 18.23
CA GLN A 354 -3.18 -19.36 19.40
C GLN A 354 -1.89 -18.52 19.52
N LEU A 355 -1.40 -17.96 18.41
CA LEU A 355 -0.16 -17.15 18.40
C LEU A 355 -0.32 -15.83 19.15
N HIS A 356 -1.56 -15.36 19.33
CA HIS A 356 -1.92 -14.13 20.05
C HIS A 356 -1.87 -14.26 21.59
N LYS A 357 -1.45 -15.41 22.11
CA LYS A 357 -1.33 -15.71 23.54
C LYS A 357 0.09 -16.15 23.91
N THR A 358 0.50 -15.89 25.14
CA THR A 358 1.67 -16.56 25.75
C THR A 358 1.54 -18.07 25.58
N ALA A 359 2.63 -18.72 25.18
CA ALA A 359 2.64 -20.17 25.02
C ALA A 359 2.53 -20.86 26.40
N PRO A 360 1.68 -21.88 26.57
CA PRO A 360 1.56 -22.59 27.85
C PRO A 360 2.89 -23.16 28.34
N VAL A 361 3.18 -23.06 29.64
CA VAL A 361 4.45 -23.53 30.26
C VAL A 361 4.67 -25.04 30.07
N ASN A 362 3.61 -25.81 29.87
CA ASN A 362 3.66 -27.25 29.59
C ASN A 362 3.75 -27.59 28.09
N MET A 363 3.79 -26.60 27.20
CA MET A 363 3.94 -26.80 25.77
C MET A 363 5.37 -27.25 25.46
N LYS A 364 5.53 -28.50 25.00
CA LYS A 364 6.84 -29.06 24.63
C LYS A 364 7.24 -28.59 23.23
N LEU A 365 7.72 -27.37 23.12
CA LEU A 365 8.44 -26.86 21.96
C LEU A 365 9.90 -26.54 22.35
N ASP A 366 10.77 -26.54 21.36
CA ASP A 366 12.10 -25.95 21.46
C ASP A 366 12.03 -24.42 21.60
N PRO A 367 13.03 -23.77 22.26
CA PRO A 367 13.07 -22.32 22.42
C PRO A 367 12.97 -21.55 21.08
N GLU A 368 13.59 -22.06 20.02
CA GLU A 368 13.57 -21.44 18.70
C GLU A 368 12.15 -21.45 18.08
N SER A 369 11.39 -22.53 18.25
CA SER A 369 9.97 -22.61 17.87
C SER A 369 9.08 -21.68 18.71
N HIS A 370 9.38 -21.46 19.99
CA HIS A 370 8.70 -20.44 20.79
C HIS A 370 8.98 -19.03 20.23
N GLU A 371 10.22 -18.72 19.88
CA GLU A 371 10.59 -17.43 19.31
C GLU A 371 9.95 -17.19 17.94
N VAL A 372 9.94 -18.19 17.06
CA VAL A 372 9.23 -18.13 15.77
C VAL A 372 7.73 -17.84 15.96
N ARG A 373 7.08 -18.41 17.00
CA ARG A 373 5.67 -18.09 17.31
C ARG A 373 5.48 -16.61 17.67
N ARG A 374 6.36 -16.04 18.51
CA ARG A 374 6.32 -14.62 18.91
C ARG A 374 6.52 -13.70 17.71
N ARG A 375 7.60 -13.94 16.95
CA ARG A 375 7.94 -13.23 15.70
C ARG A 375 6.80 -13.23 14.69
N LEU A 376 6.18 -14.39 14.47
CA LEU A 376 5.04 -14.52 13.58
C LEU A 376 3.83 -13.73 14.05
N PHE A 377 3.44 -13.85 15.33
CA PHE A 377 2.29 -13.10 15.83
C PHE A 377 2.44 -11.59 15.59
N TRP A 378 3.58 -11.02 15.99
CA TRP A 378 3.79 -9.59 15.90
C TRP A 378 3.92 -9.10 14.45
N SER A 379 4.51 -9.90 13.55
CA SER A 379 4.51 -9.62 12.11
C SER A 379 3.10 -9.57 11.52
N ILE A 380 2.19 -10.44 11.98
CA ILE A 380 0.78 -10.47 11.56
C ILE A 380 0.01 -9.28 12.11
N PHE A 381 0.23 -8.94 13.39
CA PHE A 381 -0.39 -7.78 14.04
C PHE A 381 -0.02 -6.47 13.33
N VAL A 382 1.25 -6.32 12.94
CA VAL A 382 1.74 -5.21 12.12
C VAL A 382 1.10 -5.20 10.72
N LEU A 383 1.01 -6.35 10.06
CA LEU A 383 0.40 -6.46 8.73
C LEU A 383 -1.09 -6.11 8.72
N ASP A 384 -1.86 -6.63 9.68
CA ASP A 384 -3.30 -6.36 9.87
C ASP A 384 -3.56 -4.87 10.06
N GLN A 385 -2.72 -4.18 10.84
CA GLN A 385 -2.79 -2.73 11.02
C GLN A 385 -2.57 -1.96 9.72
N PHE A 386 -1.54 -2.28 8.93
CA PHE A 386 -1.32 -1.55 7.67
C PHE A 386 -2.40 -1.80 6.63
N ILE A 387 -2.89 -3.03 6.52
CA ILE A 387 -4.05 -3.34 5.66
C ILE A 387 -5.27 -2.55 6.12
N SER A 388 -5.47 -2.45 7.44
CA SER A 388 -6.56 -1.68 8.05
C SER A 388 -6.44 -0.17 7.79
N LEU A 389 -5.24 0.40 7.91
CA LEU A 389 -4.94 1.82 7.67
C LEU A 389 -5.10 2.18 6.18
N SER A 390 -4.55 1.36 5.28
CA SER A 390 -4.50 1.69 3.85
C SER A 390 -5.77 1.30 3.08
N GLN A 391 -6.66 0.49 3.66
CA GLN A 391 -7.88 0.00 2.97
C GLN A 391 -9.16 0.24 3.77
N GLY A 392 -9.11 1.04 4.85
CA GLY A 392 -10.25 1.36 5.72
C GLY A 392 -10.82 0.20 6.54
N ARG A 393 -10.45 -1.06 6.27
CA ARG A 393 -11.04 -2.25 6.88
C ARG A 393 -10.76 -2.34 8.37
N ILE A 394 -11.73 -2.83 9.13
CA ILE A 394 -11.58 -2.98 10.59
C ILE A 394 -10.49 -4.01 10.89
N THR A 395 -9.64 -3.69 11.87
CA THR A 395 -8.58 -4.58 12.38
C THR A 395 -9.18 -5.89 12.87
N SER A 396 -8.39 -6.96 12.80
CA SER A 396 -8.83 -8.28 13.23
C SER A 396 -8.76 -8.41 14.75
N PHE A 397 -7.79 -7.78 15.41
CA PHE A 397 -7.55 -7.86 16.86
C PHE A 397 -8.13 -6.66 17.62
N LYS A 398 -9.48 -6.53 17.67
CA LYS A 398 -10.17 -5.29 18.13
C LYS A 398 -10.37 -5.16 19.65
N GLU A 399 -10.53 -6.28 20.34
CA GLU A 399 -11.21 -6.33 21.66
C GLU A 399 -10.35 -6.85 22.81
N VAL A 400 -9.21 -7.48 22.49
CA VAL A 400 -8.28 -8.06 23.46
C VAL A 400 -6.89 -7.57 23.10
N GLU A 401 -6.21 -6.91 24.04
CA GLU A 401 -4.78 -6.62 23.87
C GLU A 401 -4.03 -7.96 23.78
N PRO A 402 -3.17 -8.19 22.76
CA PRO A 402 -2.51 -9.47 22.62
C PRO A 402 -1.66 -9.82 23.85
N GLU A 403 -1.90 -11.00 24.40
CA GLU A 403 -1.14 -11.58 25.51
C GLU A 403 0.21 -12.14 25.05
N ALA A 404 0.44 -12.26 23.74
CA ALA A 404 1.69 -12.78 23.17
C ALA A 404 2.93 -12.03 23.68
N ASP A 405 3.95 -12.77 24.11
CA ASP A 405 5.19 -12.17 24.59
C ASP A 405 5.93 -11.44 23.46
N MET A 406 6.69 -10.39 23.79
CA MET A 406 7.57 -9.70 22.84
C MET A 406 8.67 -10.65 22.33
N PRO A 407 9.21 -10.46 21.10
CA PRO A 407 10.38 -11.19 20.61
C PRO A 407 11.54 -11.13 21.61
N CYS A 408 12.31 -12.22 21.71
CA CYS A 408 13.48 -12.25 22.58
C CYS A 408 14.52 -11.21 22.11
N THR A 409 15.25 -10.61 23.04
CA THR A 409 16.35 -9.66 22.74
C THR A 409 17.72 -10.18 23.15
N GLU A 410 17.80 -11.45 23.57
CA GLU A 410 19.05 -12.16 23.79
C GLU A 410 19.75 -12.42 22.46
N VAL A 411 21.08 -12.47 22.47
CA VAL A 411 21.90 -12.66 21.26
C VAL A 411 21.77 -14.12 20.79
N GLU A 412 21.09 -14.31 19.65
CA GLU A 412 20.85 -15.62 19.05
C GLU A 412 22.09 -16.18 18.32
N ASP A 413 22.93 -15.28 17.81
CA ASP A 413 24.17 -15.60 17.10
C ASP A 413 25.25 -14.55 17.46
N PRO A 414 26.28 -14.91 18.26
CA PRO A 414 27.37 -14.00 18.61
C PRO A 414 28.21 -13.54 17.42
N ASP A 415 28.23 -14.31 16.32
CA ASP A 415 29.01 -14.01 15.13
C ASP A 415 28.23 -13.13 14.12
N ASP A 416 26.92 -12.92 14.32
CA ASP A 416 26.06 -12.03 13.52
C ASP A 416 25.48 -10.85 14.34
N PRO A 417 26.23 -9.75 14.51
CA PRO A 417 25.72 -8.55 15.18
C PRO A 417 24.58 -7.86 14.42
N LYS A 418 24.43 -8.09 13.10
CA LYS A 418 23.33 -7.53 12.31
C LYS A 418 22.01 -8.20 12.64
N GLU A 419 22.02 -9.50 12.94
CA GLU A 419 20.80 -10.19 13.42
C GLU A 419 20.35 -9.64 14.78
N SER A 420 21.28 -9.39 15.70
CA SER A 420 20.97 -8.73 16.98
C SER A 420 20.38 -7.32 16.77
N GLU A 421 20.91 -6.55 15.80
CA GLU A 421 20.34 -5.26 15.42
C GLU A 421 18.93 -5.39 14.84
N ASN A 422 18.70 -6.33 13.92
CA ASN A 422 17.38 -6.60 13.31
C ASN A 422 16.31 -6.88 14.38
N ILE A 423 16.66 -7.70 15.38
CA ILE A 423 15.78 -8.06 16.51
C ILE A 423 15.38 -6.83 17.32
N LEU A 424 16.36 -6.02 17.75
CA LEU A 424 16.11 -4.79 18.52
C LEU A 424 15.28 -3.77 17.72
N ASN A 425 15.60 -3.61 16.43
CA ASN A 425 14.88 -2.74 15.51
C ASN A 425 13.40 -3.15 15.38
N VAL A 426 13.13 -4.46 15.20
CA VAL A 426 11.77 -5.00 15.13
C VAL A 426 11.03 -4.88 16.47
N VAL A 427 11.69 -5.05 17.62
CA VAL A 427 11.08 -4.82 18.94
C VAL A 427 10.61 -3.36 19.11
N GLU A 428 11.41 -2.37 18.72
CA GLU A 428 10.98 -0.96 18.75
C GLU A 428 9.84 -0.66 17.77
N TYR A 429 9.87 -1.30 16.61
CA TYR A 429 8.78 -1.19 15.65
C TYR A 429 7.47 -1.81 16.17
N ILE A 430 7.52 -2.94 16.86
CA ILE A 430 6.34 -3.55 17.50
C ILE A 430 5.78 -2.64 18.59
N LYS A 431 6.63 -2.01 19.41
CA LYS A 431 6.18 -1.01 20.41
C LYS A 431 5.43 0.15 19.75
N LEU A 432 5.97 0.72 18.67
CA LEU A 432 5.29 1.75 17.88
C LEU A 432 3.95 1.23 17.32
N ALA A 433 3.93 0.01 16.79
CA ALA A 433 2.71 -0.61 16.26
C ALA A 433 1.63 -0.82 17.35
N LYS A 434 1.99 -1.10 18.60
CA LYS A 434 1.02 -1.16 19.71
C LYS A 434 0.37 0.21 19.98
N VAL A 435 1.15 1.29 19.99
CA VAL A 435 0.61 2.65 20.19
C VAL A 435 -0.25 3.10 18.99
N ASN A 436 0.20 2.80 17.77
CA ASN A 436 -0.56 3.11 16.55
C ASN A 436 -1.90 2.36 16.48
N HIS A 437 -1.96 1.13 17.00
CA HIS A 437 -3.21 0.38 17.12
C HIS A 437 -4.21 1.13 18.01
N GLN A 438 -3.77 1.66 19.15
CA GLN A 438 -4.62 2.47 20.04
C GLN A 438 -5.14 3.72 19.32
N ALA A 439 -4.26 4.44 18.59
CA ALA A 439 -4.66 5.59 17.76
C ALA A 439 -5.72 5.20 16.71
N LEU A 440 -5.50 4.12 15.96
CA LEU A 440 -6.42 3.63 14.92
C LEU A 440 -7.79 3.24 15.50
N MET A 441 -7.81 2.52 16.63
CA MET A 441 -9.04 2.12 17.29
C MET A 441 -9.82 3.32 17.85
N LEU A 442 -9.11 4.33 18.38
CA LEU A 442 -9.72 5.55 18.88
C LEU A 442 -10.34 6.39 17.76
N VAL A 443 -9.60 6.63 16.67
CA VAL A 443 -10.09 7.35 15.47
C VAL A 443 -11.35 6.67 14.91
N ARG A 444 -11.37 5.34 14.85
CA ARG A 444 -12.55 4.57 14.40
C ARG A 444 -13.75 4.74 15.31
N LYS A 445 -13.57 4.64 16.63
CA LYS A 445 -14.64 4.86 17.61
C LYS A 445 -15.25 6.26 17.50
N PHE A 446 -14.42 7.26 17.19
CA PHE A 446 -14.87 8.63 16.93
C PHE A 446 -15.65 8.73 15.61
N SER A 447 -15.14 8.17 14.50
CA SER A 447 -15.85 8.16 13.22
C SER A 447 -17.22 7.48 13.29
N THR A 448 -17.36 6.39 14.07
CA THR A 448 -18.65 5.72 14.31
C THR A 448 -19.52 6.39 15.37
N LYS A 449 -19.12 7.55 15.91
CA LYS A 449 -19.80 8.30 16.98
C LYS A 449 -20.08 7.49 18.25
N THR A 450 -19.24 6.48 18.52
CA THR A 450 -19.36 5.60 19.70
C THR A 450 -18.68 6.15 20.97
N VAL A 451 -17.93 7.26 20.83
CA VAL A 451 -17.22 7.95 21.92
C VAL A 451 -17.54 9.45 21.84
N LYS A 452 -17.71 10.11 22.98
CA LYS A 452 -18.03 11.54 23.03
C LYS A 452 -16.81 12.43 22.71
N PRO A 453 -17.00 13.67 22.24
CA PRO A 453 -15.88 14.58 21.95
C PRO A 453 -14.95 14.84 23.15
N GLU A 454 -15.48 14.89 24.37
CA GLU A 454 -14.70 15.13 25.59
C GLU A 454 -13.81 13.93 25.92
N GLU A 455 -14.41 12.73 25.88
CA GLU A 455 -13.72 11.44 26.07
C GLU A 455 -12.64 11.26 24.98
N MET A 456 -12.91 11.67 23.74
CA MET A 456 -11.95 11.64 22.63
C MET A 456 -10.71 12.52 22.87
N ILE A 457 -10.89 13.70 23.44
CA ILE A 457 -9.78 14.62 23.80
C ILE A 457 -8.92 13.99 24.91
N GLU A 458 -9.52 13.35 25.91
CA GLU A 458 -8.78 12.68 26.97
C GLU A 458 -8.02 11.44 26.46
N TYR A 459 -8.72 10.49 25.81
CA TYR A 459 -8.09 9.25 25.33
C TYR A 459 -6.98 9.52 24.33
N GLY A 460 -7.17 10.41 23.37
CA GLY A 460 -6.16 10.67 22.36
C GLY A 460 -5.00 11.55 22.86
N ARG A 461 -5.18 12.33 23.94
CA ARG A 461 -4.05 12.92 24.69
C ARG A 461 -3.19 11.82 25.30
N ASN A 462 -3.80 10.78 25.87
CA ASN A 462 -3.06 9.65 26.45
C ASN A 462 -2.31 8.86 25.36
N VAL A 463 -2.94 8.62 24.20
CA VAL A 463 -2.28 7.99 23.04
C VAL A 463 -1.14 8.86 22.50
N TYR A 464 -1.34 10.18 22.34
CA TYR A 464 -0.29 11.09 21.89
C TYR A 464 0.88 11.19 22.89
N GLY A 465 0.58 11.14 24.20
CA GLY A 465 1.59 11.00 25.24
C GLY A 465 2.43 9.74 25.08
N ALA A 466 1.79 8.58 24.89
CA ALA A 466 2.47 7.31 24.63
C ALA A 466 3.31 7.33 23.34
N MET A 467 2.86 8.04 22.30
CA MET A 467 3.65 8.26 21.07
C MET A 467 4.92 9.08 21.37
N GLU A 468 4.79 10.23 22.02
CA GLU A 468 5.95 11.07 22.35
C GLU A 468 6.89 10.40 23.34
N ASP A 469 6.38 9.60 24.29
CA ASP A 469 7.21 8.85 25.24
C ASP A 469 7.95 7.69 24.55
N TRP A 470 7.32 6.99 23.61
CA TRP A 470 8.03 6.05 22.74
C TRP A 470 9.14 6.76 21.95
N ARG A 471 8.85 7.93 21.35
CA ARG A 471 9.83 8.71 20.56
C ARG A 471 11.03 9.19 21.39
N LYS A 472 10.81 9.62 22.65
CA LYS A 472 11.88 10.05 23.57
C LYS A 472 12.76 8.90 24.04
N ASN A 473 12.19 7.71 24.24
CA ASN A 473 12.90 6.52 24.71
C ASN A 473 13.54 5.69 23.58
N LEU A 474 13.39 6.13 22.33
CA LEU A 474 13.94 5.45 21.16
C LEU A 474 15.49 5.44 21.20
N PRO A 475 16.17 4.30 20.99
CA PRO A 475 17.62 4.22 21.00
C PRO A 475 18.28 5.21 20.01
N PRO A 476 19.46 5.79 20.32
CA PRO A 476 20.08 6.83 19.47
C PRO A 476 20.28 6.42 18.01
N GLN A 477 20.60 5.15 17.75
CA GLN A 477 20.77 4.60 16.40
C GLN A 477 19.46 4.53 15.58
N LEU A 478 18.30 4.66 16.22
CA LEU A 478 16.98 4.69 15.60
C LEU A 478 16.38 6.11 15.50
N GLN A 479 17.07 7.13 16.00
CA GLN A 479 16.64 8.53 15.90
C GLN A 479 17.03 9.13 14.54
N LEU A 480 16.28 10.14 14.09
CA LEU A 480 16.71 10.98 12.97
C LEU A 480 17.92 11.83 13.38
N ALA A 481 18.83 12.04 12.45
CA ALA A 481 19.95 12.96 12.62
C ALA A 481 19.49 14.43 12.82
N PRO A 482 20.35 15.31 13.35
CA PRO A 482 20.06 16.75 13.40
C PRO A 482 19.75 17.39 12.04
N ASN A 483 20.23 16.81 10.92
CA ASN A 483 19.91 17.25 9.56
C ASN A 483 18.68 16.55 8.95
N MET A 484 17.87 15.85 9.76
CA MET A 484 16.71 15.04 9.36
C MET A 484 17.02 13.85 8.44
N SER A 485 18.29 13.46 8.28
CA SER A 485 18.62 12.21 7.61
C SER A 485 18.21 11.01 8.48
N ALA A 486 17.70 9.98 7.82
CA ALA A 486 17.35 8.73 8.47
C ALA A 486 18.54 7.78 8.67
N HIS A 487 19.65 7.99 7.95
CA HIS A 487 20.81 7.09 7.86
C HIS A 487 20.51 5.70 7.26
N THR A 488 19.51 4.97 7.77
CA THR A 488 19.08 3.65 7.31
C THR A 488 17.63 3.68 6.81
N PRO A 489 17.23 2.75 5.91
CA PRO A 489 15.84 2.67 5.45
C PRO A 489 14.86 2.25 6.56
N PHE A 490 15.34 1.52 7.58
CA PHE A 490 14.53 1.12 8.72
C PHE A 490 14.12 2.33 9.56
N VAL A 491 15.05 3.23 9.85
CA VAL A 491 14.76 4.50 10.56
C VAL A 491 13.79 5.35 9.74
N ALA A 492 13.99 5.46 8.43
CA ALA A 492 13.07 6.19 7.56
C ALA A 492 11.65 5.63 7.63
N MET A 493 11.50 4.30 7.51
CA MET A 493 10.22 3.60 7.70
C MET A 493 9.61 3.95 9.07
N LEU A 494 10.37 3.78 10.15
CA LEU A 494 9.90 3.95 11.52
C LEU A 494 9.35 5.37 11.78
N HIS A 495 10.06 6.42 11.35
CA HIS A 495 9.61 7.81 11.50
C HIS A 495 8.47 8.16 10.53
N MET A 496 8.43 7.61 9.31
CA MET A 496 7.26 7.76 8.42
C MET A 496 5.99 7.17 9.05
N ILE A 497 6.09 6.00 9.70
CA ILE A 497 4.98 5.37 10.43
C ILE A 497 4.51 6.29 11.56
N TYR A 498 5.43 6.74 12.41
CA TYR A 498 5.15 7.63 13.55
C TYR A 498 4.40 8.90 13.13
N HIS A 499 4.91 9.61 12.13
CA HIS A 499 4.32 10.87 11.67
C HIS A 499 3.00 10.67 10.93
N THR A 500 2.82 9.54 10.24
CA THR A 500 1.54 9.22 9.58
C THR A 500 0.44 8.95 10.62
N CYS A 501 0.75 8.20 11.68
CA CYS A 501 -0.19 7.97 12.78
C CYS A 501 -0.44 9.24 13.60
N THR A 502 0.56 10.12 13.72
CA THR A 502 0.38 11.46 14.33
C THR A 502 -0.61 12.30 13.52
N ILE A 503 -0.47 12.38 12.19
CA ILE A 503 -1.44 13.08 11.31
C ILE A 503 -2.84 12.48 11.45
N MET A 504 -2.95 11.14 11.45
CA MET A 504 -4.23 10.45 11.60
C MET A 504 -4.94 10.81 12.92
N LEU A 505 -4.22 10.79 14.05
CA LEU A 505 -4.76 11.12 15.36
C LEU A 505 -5.15 12.61 15.46
N GLN A 506 -4.26 13.52 15.04
CA GLN A 506 -4.46 14.96 15.16
C GLN A 506 -5.63 15.48 14.30
N ARG A 507 -5.98 14.80 13.19
CA ARG A 507 -7.16 15.17 12.38
C ARG A 507 -8.46 15.18 13.17
N THR A 508 -8.63 14.27 14.13
CA THR A 508 -9.86 14.19 14.95
C THR A 508 -10.10 15.40 15.86
N TYR A 509 -9.05 16.19 16.13
CA TYR A 509 -9.16 17.44 16.90
C TYR A 509 -9.38 18.67 16.04
N ALA A 510 -9.11 18.59 14.73
CA ALA A 510 -9.24 19.73 13.82
C ALA A 510 -10.70 20.07 13.44
N GLU A 511 -11.65 19.19 13.80
CA GLU A 511 -13.07 19.20 13.41
C GLU A 511 -14.03 19.64 14.54
N GLY A 512 -13.51 19.93 15.74
CA GLY A 512 -14.31 20.35 16.90
C GLY A 512 -14.85 21.79 16.81
N ALA A 513 -16.17 21.94 16.96
CA ALA A 513 -16.85 23.24 16.92
C ALA A 513 -17.08 23.83 18.31
N GLY A 514 -16.05 24.47 18.89
CA GLY A 514 -16.17 25.21 20.14
C GLY A 514 -14.97 26.13 20.42
N THR A 515 -15.16 27.23 21.15
CA THR A 515 -14.09 28.20 21.45
C THR A 515 -12.96 27.59 22.29
N SER A 516 -13.27 26.71 23.25
CA SER A 516 -12.26 25.95 24.00
C SER A 516 -11.53 24.88 23.16
N GLN A 517 -12.07 24.50 22.01
CA GLN A 517 -11.48 23.51 21.10
C GLN A 517 -10.59 24.17 20.04
N LEU A 518 -10.65 25.50 19.88
CA LEU A 518 -9.89 26.24 18.87
C LEU A 518 -8.36 26.15 19.09
N GLU A 519 -7.89 26.31 20.32
CA GLU A 519 -6.46 26.18 20.67
C GLU A 519 -5.94 24.77 20.39
N ILE A 520 -6.72 23.74 20.77
CA ILE A 520 -6.42 22.34 20.50
C ILE A 520 -6.36 22.08 18.98
N ALA A 521 -7.31 22.63 18.22
CA ALA A 521 -7.35 22.52 16.78
C ALA A 521 -6.17 23.24 16.09
N ILE A 522 -5.67 24.35 16.64
CA ILE A 522 -4.46 25.03 16.15
C ILE A 522 -3.23 24.15 16.39
N ALA A 523 -2.99 23.71 17.62
CA ALA A 523 -1.85 22.85 17.95
C ALA A 523 -1.86 21.54 17.14
N ALA A 524 -3.04 20.92 16.95
CA ALA A 524 -3.19 19.73 16.12
C ALA A 524 -2.80 19.96 14.65
N ARG A 525 -3.09 21.15 14.10
CA ARG A 525 -2.68 21.54 12.73
C ARG A 525 -1.18 21.78 12.63
N GLU A 526 -0.55 22.38 13.64
CA GLU A 526 0.91 22.58 13.70
C GLU A 526 1.66 21.24 13.76
N HIS A 527 1.23 20.33 14.64
CA HIS A 527 1.78 18.97 14.73
C HIS A 527 1.60 18.18 13.41
N SER A 528 0.43 18.31 12.78
CA SER A 528 0.16 17.69 11.47
C SER A 528 1.07 18.25 10.37
N THR A 529 1.30 19.57 10.37
CA THR A 529 2.15 20.26 9.38
C THR A 529 3.61 19.83 9.53
N THR A 530 4.12 19.81 10.75
CA THR A 530 5.48 19.33 11.08
C THR A 530 5.65 17.86 10.68
N SER A 531 4.67 17.02 11.01
CA SER A 531 4.68 15.59 10.64
C SER A 531 4.66 15.37 9.13
N ALA A 532 3.86 16.15 8.40
CA ALA A 532 3.81 16.10 6.94
C ALA A 532 5.15 16.52 6.31
N MET A 533 5.78 17.58 6.83
CA MET A 533 7.11 18.02 6.39
C MET A 533 8.17 16.94 6.62
N ILE A 534 8.20 16.32 7.80
CA ILE A 534 9.18 15.27 8.12
C ILE A 534 9.00 14.05 7.21
N ILE A 535 7.76 13.61 6.94
CA ILE A 535 7.50 12.52 5.96
C ILE A 535 8.10 12.87 4.59
N THR A 536 7.84 14.08 4.07
CA THR A 536 8.38 14.52 2.77
C THR A 536 9.91 14.53 2.77
N VAL A 537 10.54 15.09 3.80
CA VAL A 537 12.00 15.22 3.91
C VAL A 537 12.68 13.86 4.07
N VAL A 538 12.19 13.00 4.95
CA VAL A 538 12.73 11.65 5.18
C VAL A 538 12.57 10.76 3.94
N THR A 539 11.45 10.88 3.22
CA THR A 539 11.25 10.13 1.98
C THR A 539 12.23 10.59 0.88
N ASP A 540 12.48 11.89 0.78
CA ASP A 540 13.44 12.42 -0.20
C ASP A 540 14.89 12.10 0.16
N ASP A 541 15.29 12.21 1.44
CA ASP A 541 16.61 11.77 1.91
C ASP A 541 16.87 10.30 1.55
N LEU A 542 15.88 9.43 1.76
CA LEU A 542 16.01 8.02 1.42
C LEU A 542 16.08 7.78 -0.09
N TYR A 543 15.17 8.38 -0.88
CA TYR A 543 15.14 8.19 -2.33
C TYR A 543 16.36 8.83 -3.02
N SER A 544 16.72 10.06 -2.68
CA SER A 544 17.84 10.77 -3.30
C SER A 544 19.20 10.11 -3.02
N ASN A 545 19.39 9.50 -1.84
CA ASN A 545 20.64 8.81 -1.50
C ASN A 545 20.70 7.33 -1.92
N ARG A 546 19.56 6.62 -2.01
CA ARG A 546 19.52 5.15 -2.17
C ARG A 546 18.53 4.62 -3.22
N GLY A 547 17.81 5.49 -3.91
CA GLY A 547 16.83 5.14 -4.95
C GLY A 547 15.56 4.47 -4.42
N ILE A 548 14.82 3.81 -5.32
CA ILE A 548 13.53 3.17 -5.03
C ILE A 548 13.64 1.88 -4.21
N VAL A 549 14.75 1.13 -4.32
CA VAL A 549 14.86 -0.23 -3.77
C VAL A 549 14.59 -0.27 -2.26
N PRO A 550 15.12 0.63 -1.42
CA PRO A 550 14.81 0.59 0.01
C PRO A 550 13.38 0.97 0.37
N LEU A 551 12.65 1.67 -0.50
CA LEU A 551 11.22 1.93 -0.33
C LEU A 551 10.38 0.67 -0.54
N THR A 552 10.94 -0.40 -1.14
CA THR A 552 10.28 -1.70 -1.23
C THR A 552 10.44 -2.55 0.03
N TYR A 553 11.34 -2.21 0.96
CA TYR A 553 11.66 -3.04 2.14
C TYR A 553 10.55 -3.15 3.20
N PRO A 554 9.76 -2.11 3.54
CA PRO A 554 8.65 -2.22 4.49
C PRO A 554 7.67 -3.35 4.16
N ILE A 555 6.96 -3.90 5.14
CA ILE A 555 6.10 -5.10 4.96
C ILE A 555 5.00 -4.92 3.87
N ARG A 556 4.62 -3.68 3.55
CA ARG A 556 3.70 -3.29 2.44
C ARG A 556 4.41 -2.53 1.30
N GLY A 557 5.70 -2.80 1.09
CA GLY A 557 6.53 -2.21 0.03
C GLY A 557 6.37 -0.70 -0.17
N CYS A 558 6.45 -0.25 -1.42
CA CYS A 558 6.26 1.15 -1.78
C CYS A 558 4.83 1.66 -1.51
N TYR A 559 3.83 0.77 -1.40
CA TYR A 559 2.45 1.17 -1.08
C TYR A 559 2.35 1.85 0.28
N PHE A 560 3.19 1.44 1.25
CA PHE A 560 3.34 2.14 2.52
C PHE A 560 3.83 3.58 2.34
N THR A 561 4.97 3.77 1.66
CA THR A 561 5.54 5.11 1.41
C THR A 561 4.59 6.02 0.64
N ILE A 562 3.88 5.48 -0.36
CA ILE A 562 2.86 6.21 -1.12
C ILE A 562 1.73 6.69 -0.19
N TYR A 563 1.25 5.84 0.73
CA TYR A 563 0.23 6.24 1.72
C TYR A 563 0.73 7.37 2.64
N CYS A 564 1.96 7.29 3.14
CA CYS A 564 2.57 8.36 3.96
C CYS A 564 2.66 9.68 3.19
N LEU A 565 3.14 9.66 1.94
CA LEU A 565 3.23 10.84 1.09
C LEU A 565 1.85 11.41 0.72
N ILE A 566 0.82 10.58 0.51
CA ILE A 566 -0.56 11.04 0.31
C ILE A 566 -1.08 11.75 1.57
N ALA A 567 -0.82 11.21 2.77
CA ALA A 567 -1.21 11.85 4.02
C ALA A 567 -0.50 13.21 4.21
N ALA A 568 0.81 13.27 3.94
CA ALA A 568 1.59 14.50 3.99
C ALA A 568 1.12 15.55 2.97
N ALA A 569 0.95 15.15 1.71
CA ALA A 569 0.47 16.02 0.63
C ALA A 569 -0.94 16.57 0.94
N THR A 570 -1.82 15.77 1.55
CA THR A 570 -3.17 16.19 1.98
C THR A 570 -3.12 17.31 3.02
N VAL A 571 -2.24 17.21 4.03
CA VAL A 571 -2.05 18.27 5.04
C VAL A 571 -1.51 19.52 4.37
N GLN A 572 -0.49 19.37 3.52
CA GLN A 572 0.16 20.48 2.82
C GLN A 572 -0.81 21.22 1.87
N ALA A 573 -1.64 20.51 1.11
CA ALA A 573 -2.70 21.09 0.27
C ALA A 573 -3.74 21.87 1.10
N ASN A 574 -4.16 21.34 2.25
CA ASN A 574 -5.09 22.03 3.13
C ASN A 574 -4.49 23.27 3.80
N ASN A 575 -3.17 23.33 3.98
CA ASN A 575 -2.47 24.53 4.43
C ASN A 575 -2.44 25.60 3.33
N ILE A 576 -2.16 25.22 2.08
CA ILE A 576 -2.22 26.14 0.92
C ILE A 576 -3.62 26.74 0.77
N ARG A 577 -4.68 25.92 0.82
CA ARG A 577 -6.09 26.36 0.79
C ARG A 577 -6.47 27.35 1.91
N ARG A 578 -5.65 27.47 2.96
CA ARG A 578 -5.82 28.38 4.10
C ARG A 578 -4.89 29.61 4.04
N GLY A 579 -4.13 29.80 2.96
CA GLY A 579 -3.18 30.90 2.80
C GLY A 579 -1.88 30.72 3.61
N MET A 580 -1.60 29.52 4.13
CA MET A 580 -0.34 29.23 4.82
C MET A 580 0.75 28.94 3.76
N ASN A 581 1.48 29.98 3.38
CA ASN A 581 2.43 29.98 2.27
C ASN A 581 3.67 29.08 2.50
N ASP A 582 3.56 27.80 2.15
CA ASP A 582 4.69 27.03 1.60
C ASP A 582 4.23 25.95 0.59
N PRO A 583 4.13 26.28 -0.72
CA PRO A 583 3.85 25.29 -1.75
C PRO A 583 5.05 24.41 -2.11
N ILE A 584 6.26 24.66 -1.57
CA ILE A 584 7.47 23.90 -1.91
C ILE A 584 7.34 22.47 -1.38
N MET A 585 6.95 22.30 -0.11
CA MET A 585 6.77 20.96 0.47
C MET A 585 5.68 20.16 -0.23
N PHE A 586 4.57 20.80 -0.62
CA PHE A 586 3.53 20.14 -1.41
C PHE A 586 4.02 19.70 -2.79
N LYS A 587 4.72 20.59 -3.52
CA LYS A 587 5.33 20.28 -4.81
C LYS A 587 6.36 19.16 -4.71
N ARG A 588 7.15 19.12 -3.63
CA ARG A 588 8.13 18.06 -3.33
C ARG A 588 7.44 16.72 -3.06
N SER A 589 6.40 16.69 -2.24
CA SER A 589 5.57 15.50 -2.00
C SER A 589 4.95 14.95 -3.28
N LEU A 590 4.37 15.83 -4.13
CA LEU A 590 3.83 15.44 -5.43
C LEU A 590 4.92 14.92 -6.38
N ALA A 591 6.10 15.54 -6.42
CA ALA A 591 7.22 15.06 -7.23
C ALA A 591 7.63 13.63 -6.84
N LEU A 592 7.84 13.39 -5.54
CA LEU A 592 8.15 12.06 -4.99
C LEU A 592 7.04 11.04 -5.31
N LEU A 593 5.76 11.40 -5.12
CA LEU A 593 4.63 10.54 -5.47
C LEU A 593 4.64 10.13 -6.95
N ASN A 594 4.86 11.07 -7.87
CA ASN A 594 4.91 10.78 -9.31
C ASN A 594 6.09 9.86 -9.67
N ILE A 595 7.26 10.06 -9.05
CA ILE A 595 8.45 9.23 -9.26
C ILE A 595 8.21 7.81 -8.74
N ILE A 596 7.78 7.68 -7.48
CA ILE A 596 7.55 6.38 -6.83
C ILE A 596 6.41 5.61 -7.53
N LEU A 597 5.33 6.27 -7.95
CA LEU A 597 4.26 5.61 -8.73
C LEU A 597 4.73 5.12 -10.10
N ARG A 598 5.63 5.85 -10.77
CA ARG A 598 6.19 5.44 -12.07
C ARG A 598 7.11 4.23 -11.95
N GLU A 599 7.94 4.18 -10.91
CA GLU A 599 8.92 3.12 -10.71
C GLU A 599 8.30 1.87 -10.05
N SER A 600 7.28 2.03 -9.21
CA SER A 600 6.63 0.93 -8.50
C SER A 600 5.59 0.14 -9.32
N THR A 601 4.95 -0.79 -8.63
CA THR A 601 3.89 -1.70 -9.07
C THR A 601 2.48 -1.18 -8.79
N ALA A 602 2.36 -0.02 -8.13
CA ALA A 602 1.12 0.56 -7.63
C ALA A 602 0.25 1.23 -8.72
N VAL A 603 0.02 0.53 -9.83
CA VAL A 603 -0.72 1.01 -11.01
C VAL A 603 -2.13 1.51 -10.63
N ASP A 604 -2.80 0.83 -9.70
CA ASP A 604 -4.18 1.14 -9.30
C ASP A 604 -4.32 2.47 -8.50
N ILE A 605 -3.22 3.07 -8.01
CA ILE A 605 -3.24 4.34 -7.24
C ILE A 605 -3.23 5.58 -8.15
N GLY A 606 -2.77 5.46 -9.41
CA GLY A 606 -2.50 6.62 -10.27
C GLY A 606 -3.63 7.66 -10.34
N LYS A 607 -4.88 7.20 -10.44
CA LYS A 607 -6.10 8.03 -10.49
C LYS A 607 -6.31 8.91 -9.25
N GLN A 608 -5.86 8.47 -8.07
CA GLN A 608 -6.02 9.22 -6.82
C GLN A 608 -5.01 10.36 -6.71
N VAL A 609 -3.79 10.15 -7.25
CA VAL A 609 -2.78 11.21 -7.36
C VAL A 609 -3.13 12.21 -8.48
N GLU A 610 -3.91 11.82 -9.49
CA GLU A 610 -4.52 12.76 -10.44
C GLU A 610 -5.56 13.67 -9.74
N LEU A 611 -6.42 13.12 -8.88
CA LEU A 611 -7.39 13.90 -8.10
C LEU A 611 -6.72 14.85 -7.08
N LEU A 612 -5.58 14.47 -6.50
CA LEU A 612 -4.79 15.38 -5.66
C LEU A 612 -4.13 16.53 -6.45
N LYS A 613 -3.93 16.39 -7.76
CA LYS A 613 -3.35 17.45 -8.61
C LYS A 613 -4.36 18.53 -8.99
N SER A 614 -5.61 18.17 -9.32
CA SER A 614 -6.66 19.15 -9.67
C SER A 614 -6.97 20.14 -8.54
N THR A 615 -6.58 19.83 -7.30
CA THR A 615 -6.60 20.77 -6.17
C THR A 615 -5.72 22.02 -6.38
N LEU A 616 -4.70 21.98 -7.25
CA LEU A 616 -3.90 23.17 -7.62
C LEU A 616 -4.62 24.03 -8.67
N ASP A 617 -5.24 23.41 -9.65
CA ASP A 617 -5.83 24.08 -10.81
C ASP A 617 -7.08 24.92 -10.47
N HIS A 618 -7.56 24.82 -9.22
CA HIS A 618 -8.64 25.62 -8.64
C HIS A 618 -8.14 26.70 -7.65
N SER A 619 -6.84 27.02 -7.65
CA SER A 619 -6.23 28.01 -6.74
C SER A 619 -5.46 29.16 -7.41
N ASP A 620 -5.54 29.27 -8.75
CA ASP A 620 -5.04 30.39 -9.56
C ASP A 620 -6.20 31.30 -10.04
#